data_AF-K2FZ22-F1
#
_entry.id   AF-K2FZ22-F1
#
_cell.length_a   1.000
_cell.length_b   1.000
_cell.length_c   1.000
_cell.angle_alpha   90.00
_cell.angle_beta   90.00
_cell.angle_gamma   90.00
#
_symmetry.space_group_name_H-M   'P 1'
#
loop_
_entity.id
_entity.type
_entity.pdbx_description
1 polymer ?
#
loop_
_entity_poly.entity_id
_entity_poly.type
_entity_poly.pdbx_seq_one_letter_code
_entity_poly.pdbx_strand_id
1 'polypeptide(L)'
;MCYNVRIIIFFLFFSKMKINKNWETLLSVLAWVFIISIIITWIINVLSANYSLDYDFFIENRILTLRNNAINIVNKSDISSLNEWEVFYLYKDDVNKNFLVFTWAFNTNYKYIDNFWNNVNKDTYEWYIYERELVLQKKDSLNLNNTLFDVNIKQLIKK
;
A
#
# COMPACT_ATOMS: atom_id res chain seq x y z
N MET A 1 8.96 31.51 -2.12
CA MET A 1 8.46 32.87 -1.81
C MET A 1 8.45 33.85 -3.01
N CYS A 2 9.22 33.63 -4.09
CA CYS A 2 9.26 34.58 -5.23
C CYS A 2 8.06 34.58 -6.21
N TYR A 3 7.13 33.62 -6.11
CA TYR A 3 5.98 33.53 -7.03
C TYR A 3 4.91 34.60 -6.76
N ASN A 4 4.69 34.98 -5.51
CA ASN A 4 3.65 35.95 -5.15
C ASN A 4 3.98 37.36 -5.64
N VAL A 5 5.26 37.75 -5.67
CA VAL A 5 5.69 39.08 -6.14
C VAL A 5 5.50 39.24 -7.65
N ARG A 6 5.72 38.19 -8.44
CA ARG A 6 5.52 38.23 -9.90
C ARG A 6 4.05 38.34 -10.29
N ILE A 7 3.14 37.71 -9.54
CA ILE A 7 1.70 37.77 -9.77
C ILE A 7 1.16 39.19 -9.51
N ILE A 8 1.64 39.87 -8.46
CA ILE A 8 1.22 41.23 -8.11
C ILE A 8 1.70 42.25 -9.16
N ILE A 9 2.93 42.10 -9.65
CA ILE A 9 3.48 42.98 -10.71
C ILE A 9 2.70 42.79 -12.02
N PHE A 10 2.29 41.57 -12.35
CA PHE A 10 1.50 41.29 -13.55
C PHE A 10 0.11 41.93 -13.48
N PHE A 11 -0.55 41.89 -12.31
CA PHE A 11 -1.83 42.55 -12.07
C PHE A 11 -1.73 44.09 -12.16
N LEU A 12 -0.66 44.68 -11.61
CA LEU A 12 -0.42 46.13 -11.67
C LEU A 12 -0.14 46.63 -13.10
N PHE A 13 0.51 45.81 -13.94
CA PHE A 13 0.76 46.15 -15.34
C PHE A 13 -0.52 46.11 -16.18
N PHE A 14 -1.41 45.14 -15.92
CA PHE A 14 -2.70 45.01 -16.59
C PHE A 14 -3.68 46.13 -16.23
N SER A 15 -3.63 46.64 -14.99
CA SER A 15 -4.48 47.75 -14.52
C SER A 15 -4.28 49.07 -15.28
N LYS A 16 -3.14 49.28 -15.93
CA LYS A 16 -2.80 50.55 -16.62
C LYS A 16 -3.04 50.52 -18.14
N MET A 17 -3.45 49.40 -18.73
CA MET A 17 -3.74 49.32 -20.16
C MET A 17 -5.10 49.98 -20.45
N LYS A 18 -5.17 50.89 -21.44
CA LYS A 18 -6.45 51.35 -22.01
C LYS A 18 -6.96 50.27 -22.96
N ILE A 19 -7.98 49.55 -22.53
CA ILE A 19 -8.48 48.35 -23.19
C ILE A 19 -9.64 48.75 -24.12
N ASN A 20 -9.58 48.34 -25.39
CA ASN A 20 -10.69 48.50 -26.34
C ASN A 20 -11.85 47.57 -25.92
N LYS A 21 -13.12 47.90 -26.18
CA LYS A 21 -14.31 47.13 -25.73
C LYS A 21 -14.24 45.63 -26.06
N ASN A 22 -13.64 45.27 -27.20
CA ASN A 22 -13.43 43.88 -27.63
C ASN A 22 -12.37 43.14 -26.79
N TRP A 23 -11.40 43.87 -26.24
CA TRP A 23 -10.39 43.31 -25.35
C TRP A 23 -10.91 43.14 -23.92
N GLU A 24 -11.84 43.97 -23.46
CA GLU A 24 -12.50 43.80 -22.16
C GLU A 24 -13.30 42.49 -22.13
N THR A 25 -14.00 42.20 -23.23
CA THR A 25 -14.73 40.93 -23.41
C THR A 25 -13.77 39.74 -23.46
N LEU A 26 -12.64 39.86 -24.15
CA LEU A 26 -11.64 38.79 -24.23
C LEU A 26 -10.95 38.52 -22.89
N LEU A 27 -10.63 39.56 -22.11
CA LEU A 27 -10.10 39.41 -20.76
C LEU A 27 -11.09 38.77 -19.80
N SER A 28 -12.36 39.18 -19.88
CA SER A 28 -13.45 38.59 -19.10
C SER A 28 -13.56 37.09 -19.33
N VAL A 29 -13.54 36.66 -20.60
CA VAL A 29 -13.58 35.23 -20.95
C VAL A 29 -12.35 34.50 -20.45
N LEU A 30 -11.14 35.06 -20.63
CA LEU A 30 -9.90 34.43 -20.14
C LEU A 30 -9.88 34.29 -18.62
N ALA A 31 -10.34 35.30 -17.88
CA ALA A 31 -10.43 35.26 -16.43
C ALA A 31 -11.38 34.13 -15.97
N TRP A 32 -12.53 33.98 -16.62
CA TRP A 32 -13.47 32.88 -16.35
C TRP A 32 -12.88 31.50 -16.61
N VAL A 33 -12.22 31.32 -17.76
CA VAL A 33 -11.56 30.04 -18.10
C VAL A 33 -10.47 29.70 -17.08
N PHE A 34 -9.70 30.69 -16.63
CA PHE A 34 -8.67 30.50 -15.60
C PHE A 34 -9.26 30.05 -14.26
N ILE A 35 -10.34 30.69 -13.80
CA ILE A 35 -11.05 30.32 -12.57
C ILE A 35 -11.57 28.88 -12.67
N ILE A 36 -12.20 28.52 -13.79
CA ILE A 36 -12.70 27.16 -14.02
C ILE A 36 -11.57 26.13 -13.97
N SER A 37 -10.42 26.42 -14.60
CA SER A 37 -9.25 25.54 -14.59
C SER A 37 -8.72 25.28 -13.16
N ILE A 38 -8.67 26.33 -12.32
CA ILE A 38 -8.27 26.19 -10.91
C ILE A 38 -9.24 25.28 -10.16
N ILE A 39 -10.55 25.48 -10.34
CA ILE A 39 -11.58 24.68 -9.66
C ILE A 39 -11.48 23.21 -10.06
N ILE A 40 -11.35 22.92 -11.37
CA ILE A 40 -11.20 21.54 -11.87
C ILE A 40 -9.94 20.89 -11.28
N THR A 41 -8.81 21.60 -11.29
CA THR A 41 -7.55 21.09 -10.73
C THR A 41 -7.68 20.80 -9.24
N TRP A 42 -8.36 21.67 -8.49
CA TRP A 42 -8.62 21.45 -7.06
C TRP A 42 -9.49 20.22 -6.81
N ILE A 43 -10.57 20.04 -7.57
CA ILE A 43 -11.45 18.86 -7.47
C ILE A 43 -10.65 17.57 -7.75
N ILE A 44 -9.84 17.56 -8.82
CA ILE A 44 -9.00 16.40 -9.17
C ILE A 44 -8.05 16.06 -8.03
N ASN A 45 -7.40 17.06 -7.42
CA ASN A 45 -6.48 16.83 -6.31
C ASN A 45 -7.18 16.25 -5.08
N VAL A 46 -8.38 16.75 -4.73
CA VAL A 46 -9.17 16.23 -3.61
C VAL A 46 -9.61 14.78 -3.88
N LEU A 47 -10.11 14.49 -5.08
CA LEU A 47 -10.51 13.14 -5.46
C LEU A 47 -9.32 12.17 -5.45
N SER A 48 -8.16 12.59 -5.98
CA SER A 48 -6.94 11.77 -5.98
C SER A 48 -6.44 11.49 -4.57
N ALA A 49 -6.47 12.48 -3.67
CA ALA A 49 -6.05 12.31 -2.28
C ALA A 49 -6.97 11.34 -1.53
N ASN A 50 -8.28 11.46 -1.70
CA ASN A 50 -9.24 10.54 -1.09
C ASN A 50 -9.07 9.12 -1.63
N TYR A 51 -8.88 8.97 -2.94
CA TYR A 51 -8.65 7.65 -3.55
C TYR A 51 -7.37 6.98 -3.02
N SER A 52 -6.28 7.75 -2.83
CA SER A 52 -5.06 7.19 -2.22
C SER A 52 -5.28 6.76 -0.76
N LEU A 53 -6.05 7.53 0.02
CA LEU A 53 -6.35 7.18 1.41
C LEU A 53 -7.20 5.91 1.51
N ASP A 54 -8.23 5.79 0.67
CA ASP A 54 -9.05 4.59 0.62
C ASP A 54 -8.21 3.37 0.21
N TYR A 55 -7.38 3.52 -0.83
CA TYR A 55 -6.51 2.46 -1.31
C TYR A 55 -5.51 1.99 -0.25
N ASP A 56 -4.82 2.92 0.41
CA ASP A 56 -3.87 2.59 1.47
C ASP A 56 -4.57 1.92 2.66
N PHE A 57 -5.75 2.41 3.04
CA PHE A 57 -6.58 1.79 4.08
C PHE A 57 -6.98 0.35 3.72
N PHE A 58 -7.37 0.09 2.47
CA PHE A 58 -7.69 -1.28 2.03
C PHE A 58 -6.47 -2.20 2.09
N ILE A 59 -5.29 -1.71 1.71
CA ILE A 59 -4.03 -2.47 1.76
C ILE A 59 -3.65 -2.79 3.20
N GLU A 60 -3.64 -1.80 4.07
CA GLU A 60 -3.23 -1.99 5.47
C GLU A 60 -4.15 -2.96 6.19
N ASN A 61 -5.47 -2.84 6.02
CA ASN A 61 -6.42 -3.79 6.58
C ASN A 61 -6.24 -5.20 6.02
N ARG A 62 -5.90 -5.33 4.74
CA ARG A 62 -5.60 -6.63 4.13
C ARG A 62 -4.38 -7.25 4.76
N ILE A 63 -3.27 -6.52 4.85
CA ILE A 63 -2.02 -6.97 5.47
C ILE A 63 -2.25 -7.36 6.93
N LEU A 64 -3.01 -6.56 7.68
CA LEU A 64 -3.35 -6.84 9.08
C LEU A 64 -4.19 -8.13 9.21
N THR A 65 -5.16 -8.33 8.33
CA THR A 65 -5.97 -9.56 8.30
C THR A 65 -5.12 -10.78 7.98
N LEU A 66 -4.24 -10.69 6.97
CA LEU A 66 -3.31 -11.76 6.61
C LEU A 66 -2.38 -12.05 7.80
N ARG A 67 -1.83 -11.03 8.47
CA ARG A 67 -0.95 -11.19 9.63
C ARG A 67 -1.66 -11.91 10.78
N ASN A 68 -2.87 -11.48 11.14
CA ASN A 68 -3.65 -12.10 12.21
C ASN A 68 -3.99 -13.56 11.90
N ASN A 69 -4.32 -13.85 10.64
CA ASN A 69 -4.57 -15.23 10.21
C ASN A 69 -3.31 -16.09 10.34
N ALA A 70 -2.15 -15.57 9.94
CA ALA A 70 -0.88 -16.28 10.08
C ALA A 70 -0.61 -16.63 11.56
N ILE A 71 -0.73 -15.66 12.46
CA ILE A 71 -0.54 -15.86 13.91
C ILE A 71 -1.51 -16.93 14.42
N ASN A 72 -2.79 -16.85 14.04
CA ASN A 72 -3.80 -17.84 14.45
C ASN A 72 -3.50 -19.25 13.95
N ILE A 73 -2.95 -19.39 12.74
CA ILE A 73 -2.54 -20.68 12.17
C ILE A 73 -1.32 -21.22 12.92
N VAL A 74 -0.29 -20.40 13.12
CA VAL A 74 0.93 -20.80 13.82
C VAL A 74 0.62 -21.24 15.25
N ASN A 75 -0.21 -20.50 15.98
CA ASN A 75 -0.62 -20.86 17.34
C ASN A 75 -1.36 -22.20 17.44
N LYS A 76 -1.93 -22.68 16.33
CA LYS A 76 -2.61 -23.99 16.24
C LYS A 76 -1.77 -25.07 15.60
N SER A 77 -0.62 -24.71 15.03
CA SER A 77 0.26 -25.64 14.33
C SER A 77 1.30 -26.22 15.29
N ASP A 78 1.71 -27.46 15.05
CA ASP A 78 2.89 -27.99 15.74
C ASP A 78 4.16 -27.38 15.11
N ILE A 79 4.82 -26.55 15.90
CA ILE A 79 6.04 -25.81 15.55
C ILE A 79 7.20 -26.17 16.49
N SER A 80 7.04 -27.23 17.28
CA SER A 80 8.04 -27.69 18.24
C SER A 80 9.39 -28.01 17.60
N SER A 81 9.38 -28.38 16.31
CA SER A 81 10.56 -28.67 15.52
C SER A 81 11.30 -27.44 14.97
N LEU A 82 10.75 -26.23 15.14
CA LEU A 82 11.38 -25.00 14.65
C LEU A 82 12.45 -24.49 15.61
N ASN A 83 13.60 -24.10 15.06
CA ASN A 83 14.64 -23.44 15.82
C ASN A 83 14.30 -21.96 16.05
N GLU A 84 14.84 -21.40 17.13
CA GLU A 84 14.74 -19.96 17.36
C GLU A 84 15.42 -19.20 16.23
N TRP A 85 14.83 -18.09 15.80
CA TRP A 85 15.24 -17.26 14.65
C TRP A 85 15.18 -17.97 13.29
N GLU A 86 14.57 -19.15 13.22
CA GLU A 86 14.36 -19.84 11.96
C GLU A 86 13.23 -19.19 11.15
N VAL A 87 13.52 -18.93 9.87
CA VAL A 87 12.53 -18.45 8.90
C VAL A 87 11.73 -19.62 8.36
N PHE A 88 10.41 -19.50 8.38
CA PHE A 88 9.50 -20.50 7.86
C PHE A 88 8.33 -19.88 7.08
N TYR A 89 7.61 -20.75 6.35
CA TYR A 89 6.48 -20.38 5.50
C TYR A 89 5.28 -21.31 5.74
N LEU A 90 4.06 -20.79 5.57
CA LEU A 90 2.81 -21.53 5.79
C LEU A 90 2.13 -21.95 4.49
N TYR A 91 2.22 -23.18 4.06
CA TYR A 91 1.44 -23.63 2.90
C TYR A 91 0.01 -23.99 3.29
N LYS A 92 -0.97 -23.51 2.51
CA LYS A 92 -2.34 -24.01 2.54
C LYS A 92 -2.47 -25.19 1.59
N ASP A 93 -2.66 -26.38 2.13
CA ASP A 93 -2.98 -27.57 1.35
C ASP A 93 -4.47 -27.53 1.00
N ASP A 94 -4.78 -27.19 -0.25
CA ASP A 94 -6.16 -27.10 -0.73
C ASP A 94 -6.87 -28.45 -0.85
N VAL A 95 -6.14 -29.56 -0.88
CA VAL A 95 -6.71 -30.92 -0.94
C VAL A 95 -7.11 -31.36 0.46
N ASN A 96 -6.18 -31.31 1.41
CA ASN A 96 -6.40 -31.80 2.76
C ASN A 96 -7.00 -30.75 3.71
N LYS A 97 -7.15 -29.49 3.25
CA LYS A 97 -7.65 -28.34 4.02
C LYS A 97 -6.85 -28.05 5.29
N ASN A 98 -5.57 -28.39 5.28
CA ASN A 98 -4.65 -28.18 6.39
C ASN A 98 -3.60 -27.12 6.05
N PHE A 99 -3.02 -26.52 7.09
CA PHE A 99 -1.84 -25.67 6.95
C PHE A 99 -0.59 -26.47 7.30
N LEU A 100 0.42 -26.38 6.45
CA LEU A 100 1.70 -27.04 6.61
C LEU A 100 2.80 -25.98 6.81
N VAL A 101 3.75 -26.27 7.70
CA VAL A 101 4.89 -25.40 8.00
C VAL A 101 6.10 -25.88 7.22
N PHE A 102 6.72 -24.99 6.45
CA PHE A 102 7.91 -25.28 5.65
C PHE A 102 9.10 -24.43 6.12
N THR A 103 10.19 -25.09 6.49
CA THR A 103 11.45 -24.44 6.87
C THR A 103 12.44 -24.32 5.70
N TRP A 104 13.33 -23.32 5.78
CA TRP A 104 14.59 -23.19 5.02
C TRP A 104 14.55 -23.00 3.47
N ALA A 105 15.74 -22.66 2.93
CA ALA A 105 16.03 -21.87 1.72
C ALA A 105 15.49 -22.33 0.35
N PHE A 106 15.02 -23.56 0.19
CA PHE A 106 14.51 -24.09 -1.09
C PHE A 106 13.00 -23.92 -1.27
N ASN A 107 12.32 -23.43 -0.24
CA ASN A 107 10.86 -23.25 -0.22
C ASN A 107 10.43 -21.80 -0.43
N THR A 108 11.28 -20.99 -1.09
CA THR A 108 10.94 -19.61 -1.50
C THR A 108 9.72 -19.56 -2.42
N ASN A 109 9.35 -20.67 -3.06
CA ASN A 109 8.10 -20.81 -3.80
C ASN A 109 6.85 -20.58 -2.93
N TYR A 110 6.96 -20.73 -1.61
CA TYR A 110 5.87 -20.50 -0.65
C TYR A 110 5.95 -19.13 0.03
N LYS A 111 6.89 -18.28 -0.40
CA LYS A 111 7.07 -16.91 0.08
C LYS A 111 5.97 -15.96 -0.36
N TYR A 112 5.32 -16.25 -1.49
CA TYR A 112 4.37 -15.35 -2.12
C TYR A 112 2.96 -15.91 -2.04
N ILE A 113 2.03 -15.09 -1.57
CA ILE A 113 0.60 -15.43 -1.49
C ILE A 113 -0.27 -14.37 -2.17
N ASP A 114 -1.47 -14.78 -2.55
CA ASP A 114 -2.54 -13.87 -2.97
C ASP A 114 -3.39 -13.37 -1.78
N ASN A 115 -4.44 -12.61 -2.10
CA ASN A 115 -5.44 -12.13 -1.15
C ASN A 115 -6.19 -13.23 -0.39
N PHE A 116 -6.16 -14.47 -0.88
CA PHE A 116 -6.90 -15.63 -0.40
C PHE A 116 -6.01 -16.70 0.22
N TRP A 117 -4.76 -16.36 0.56
CA TRP A 117 -3.78 -17.28 1.16
C TRP A 117 -3.30 -18.41 0.24
N ASN A 118 -3.57 -18.33 -1.07
CA ASN A 118 -3.05 -19.30 -2.02
C ASN A 118 -1.61 -18.93 -2.36
N ASN A 119 -0.74 -19.94 -2.44
CA ASN A 119 0.63 -19.72 -2.88
C ASN A 119 0.65 -19.39 -4.36
N VAL A 120 1.40 -18.35 -4.73
CA VAL A 120 1.49 -17.86 -6.11
C VAL A 120 2.93 -17.75 -6.54
N ASN A 121 3.19 -17.98 -7.83
CA ASN A 121 4.49 -17.66 -8.41
C ASN A 121 4.53 -16.17 -8.75
N LYS A 122 5.53 -15.47 -8.20
CA LYS A 122 5.73 -14.03 -8.40
C LYS A 122 5.86 -13.62 -9.86
N ASP A 123 6.46 -14.47 -10.70
CA ASP A 123 6.76 -14.13 -12.09
C ASP A 123 5.53 -14.23 -13.00
N THR A 124 4.59 -15.13 -12.68
CA THR A 124 3.41 -15.40 -13.52
C THR A 124 2.14 -14.73 -13.03
N TYR A 125 2.10 -14.27 -11.78
CA TYR A 125 0.86 -13.73 -11.21
C TYR A 125 0.62 -12.28 -11.64
N GLU A 126 -0.64 -11.95 -11.94
CA GLU A 126 -1.04 -10.66 -12.52
C GLU A 126 -1.75 -9.73 -11.52
N TRP A 127 -2.08 -10.24 -10.32
CA TRP A 127 -2.77 -9.47 -9.29
C TRP A 127 -1.82 -9.06 -8.15
N TYR A 128 -2.37 -8.48 -7.08
CA TYR A 128 -1.61 -8.15 -5.87
C TYR A 128 -0.98 -9.39 -5.24
N ILE A 129 0.31 -9.30 -4.96
CA ILE A 129 1.10 -10.36 -4.33
C ILE A 129 1.54 -9.86 -2.96
N TYR A 130 1.51 -10.75 -1.98
CA TYR A 130 2.04 -10.48 -0.66
C TYR A 130 3.23 -11.39 -0.41
N GLU A 131 4.37 -10.78 -0.13
CA GLU A 131 5.55 -11.43 0.38
C GLU A 131 5.38 -11.64 1.87
N ARG A 132 5.60 -12.86 2.35
CA ARG A 132 5.51 -13.20 3.76
C ARG A 132 6.78 -13.88 4.24
N GLU A 133 7.18 -13.55 5.45
CA GLU A 133 8.26 -14.21 6.18
C GLU A 133 7.81 -14.33 7.65
N LEU A 134 7.89 -15.55 8.17
CA LEU A 134 7.55 -15.84 9.56
C LEU A 134 8.83 -16.24 10.27
N VAL A 135 9.07 -15.65 11.44
CA VAL A 135 10.25 -15.95 12.26
C VAL A 135 9.82 -16.32 13.67
N LEU A 136 10.30 -17.46 14.16
CA LEU A 136 10.09 -17.86 15.55
C LEU A 136 11.01 -17.04 16.46
N GLN A 137 10.45 -16.30 17.40
CA GLN A 137 11.18 -15.60 18.47
C GLN A 137 10.73 -16.15 19.82
N LYS A 138 11.62 -16.85 20.54
CA LYS A 138 11.29 -17.31 21.90
C LYS A 138 11.52 -16.15 22.87
N LYS A 139 10.45 -15.70 23.54
CA LYS A 139 10.54 -14.52 24.42
C LYS A 139 11.21 -14.79 25.77
N ASP A 140 11.28 -16.03 26.24
CA ASP A 140 12.05 -16.40 27.42
C ASP A 140 12.25 -17.91 27.45
N SER A 141 13.48 -18.38 27.66
CA SER A 141 13.81 -19.81 27.78
C SER A 141 13.19 -20.50 29.00
N LEU A 142 12.64 -19.72 29.94
CA LEU A 142 12.09 -20.19 31.22
C LEU A 142 10.56 -20.32 31.23
N ASN A 143 9.85 -19.82 30.20
CA ASN A 143 8.40 -19.88 30.16
C ASN A 143 7.93 -20.35 28.77
N LEU A 144 7.94 -21.68 28.58
CA LEU A 144 7.67 -22.41 27.34
C LEU A 144 6.30 -22.09 26.68
N ASN A 145 5.43 -21.35 27.36
CA ASN A 145 4.07 -21.08 26.91
C ASN A 145 3.92 -19.77 26.12
N ASN A 146 4.97 -18.94 26.04
CA ASN A 146 4.92 -17.66 25.32
C ASN A 146 5.88 -17.68 24.13
N THR A 147 5.54 -18.46 23.10
CA THR A 147 6.15 -18.33 21.79
C THR A 147 5.65 -17.03 21.13
N LEU A 148 6.58 -16.16 20.73
CA LEU A 148 6.24 -15.00 19.89
C LEU A 148 6.68 -15.30 18.46
N PHE A 149 5.89 -14.84 17.50
CA PHE A 149 6.22 -14.94 16.08
C PHE A 149 6.27 -13.54 15.52
N ASP A 150 7.38 -13.23 14.88
CA ASP A 150 7.42 -12.05 14.02
C ASP A 150 6.85 -12.45 12.66
N VAL A 151 5.80 -11.74 12.25
CA VAL A 151 5.07 -11.99 11.02
C VAL A 151 5.22 -10.78 10.13
N ASN A 152 6.17 -10.88 9.20
CA ASN A 152 6.39 -9.86 8.20
C ASN A 152 5.56 -10.19 6.96
N ILE A 153 4.61 -9.31 6.61
CA ILE A 153 3.82 -9.41 5.39
C ILE A 153 3.89 -8.06 4.69
N LYS A 154 4.33 -8.08 3.44
CA LYS A 154 4.51 -6.90 2.61
C LYS A 154 3.83 -7.10 1.27
N GLN A 155 3.02 -6.13 0.87
CA GLN A 155 2.48 -6.12 -0.49
C GLN A 155 3.59 -5.78 -1.50
N LEU A 156 3.70 -6.60 -2.53
CA LEU A 156 4.50 -6.34 -3.71
C LEU A 156 3.56 -5.81 -4.79
N ILE A 157 3.72 -4.54 -5.16
CA ILE A 157 3.04 -3.96 -6.32
C ILE A 157 3.84 -4.39 -7.56
N LYS A 158 3.21 -5.12 -8.48
CA LYS A 158 3.81 -5.39 -9.79
C LYS A 158 3.87 -4.07 -10.57
N LYS A 159 5.01 -3.85 -11.23
CA LYS A 159 5.17 -2.77 -12.22
C LYS A 159 4.26 -3.00 -13.42
#